data_AF-H0Q189-F1
#
_entry.id   AF-H0Q189-F1
#
_cell.length_a   1.000
_cell.length_b   1.000
_cell.length_c   1.000
_cell.angle_alpha   90.00
_cell.angle_beta   90.00
_cell.angle_gamma   90.00
#
_symmetry.space_group_name_H-M   'P 1'
#
loop_
_entity.id
_entity.type
_entity.pdbx_description
1 polymer ?
#
loop_
_entity_poly.entity_id
_entity_poly.type
_entity_poly.pdbx_seq_one_letter_code
_entity_poly.pdbx_strand_id
1 'polypeptide(L)'
;MSVSTEKENTYDPTEAIPPGLAAGVLVGIWFAANIDGRADCMRRFDLQPHAAICLLIMTTETVTSGDGIAQKLSLFGYRYFSRREALIVAEEGLYSLKENGYIRLDARGKRELKENDHHTWGLGDIQWLLTAKGAKTIVASYCACKGLDSSHQAQAVKDILAANKKAVADFRMKQKES
;
A
#
# COMPACT_ATOMS: atom_id res chain seq x y z
N MET A 1 -29.31 24.50 -24.85
CA MET A 1 -28.15 23.61 -25.10
C MET A 1 -27.09 23.97 -24.06
N SER A 2 -27.09 23.28 -22.93
CA SER A 2 -26.06 23.44 -21.89
C SER A 2 -24.84 22.64 -22.29
N VAL A 3 -23.77 23.33 -22.66
CA VAL A 3 -22.46 22.73 -22.93
C VAL A 3 -21.91 22.26 -21.59
N SER A 4 -21.98 20.96 -21.33
CA SER A 4 -21.23 20.30 -20.26
C SER A 4 -19.76 20.44 -20.62
N THR A 5 -19.05 21.33 -19.93
CA THR A 5 -17.60 21.35 -19.94
C THR A 5 -17.12 20.06 -19.28
N GLU A 6 -16.68 19.10 -20.08
CA GLU A 6 -15.81 18.02 -19.60
C GLU A 6 -14.65 18.68 -18.88
N LYS A 7 -14.63 18.58 -17.55
CA LYS A 7 -13.42 18.87 -16.80
C LYS A 7 -12.39 17.89 -17.32
N GLU A 8 -11.36 18.40 -17.99
CA GLU A 8 -10.11 17.66 -18.16
C GLU A 8 -9.76 17.08 -16.80
N ASN A 9 -9.77 15.75 -16.71
CA ASN A 9 -9.37 15.00 -15.54
C ASN A 9 -7.86 15.17 -15.41
N THR A 10 -7.43 16.34 -14.93
CA THR A 10 -6.02 16.64 -14.72
C THR A 10 -5.52 15.72 -13.62
N TYR A 11 -4.71 14.75 -14.04
CA TYR A 11 -4.00 13.83 -13.17
C TYR A 11 -3.14 14.60 -12.16
N ASP A 12 -3.60 14.68 -10.90
CA ASP A 12 -2.80 15.17 -9.78
C ASP A 12 -2.29 13.97 -8.94
N PRO A 13 -0.99 13.63 -9.01
CA PRO A 13 -0.42 12.52 -8.25
C PRO A 13 -0.37 12.78 -6.73
N THR A 14 -0.66 14.00 -6.27
CA THR A 14 -0.57 14.40 -4.86
C THR A 14 -1.92 14.43 -4.14
N GLU A 15 -3.03 14.39 -4.87
CA GLU A 15 -4.37 14.42 -4.28
C GLU A 15 -4.60 13.13 -3.48
N ALA A 16 -4.75 13.20 -2.17
CA ALA A 16 -4.94 12.02 -1.31
C ALA A 16 -6.24 11.29 -1.67
N ILE A 17 -6.25 9.95 -1.64
CA ILE A 17 -7.51 9.21 -1.77
C ILE A 17 -8.36 9.60 -0.55
N PRO A 18 -9.65 9.97 -0.72
CA PRO A 18 -10.52 10.24 0.42
C PRO A 18 -10.50 9.04 1.38
N PRO A 19 -10.31 9.24 2.70
CA PRO A 19 -10.11 8.14 3.65
C PRO A 19 -11.21 7.06 3.64
N GLY A 20 -12.43 7.42 3.22
CA GLY A 20 -13.55 6.48 3.08
C GLY A 20 -13.53 5.63 1.79
N LEU A 21 -12.91 6.10 0.72
CA LEU A 21 -12.86 5.39 -0.57
C LEU A 21 -11.79 4.30 -0.56
N ALA A 22 -10.63 4.59 0.05
CA ALA A 22 -9.62 3.58 0.35
C ALA A 22 -10.20 2.48 1.25
N ALA A 23 -11.07 2.83 2.20
CA ALA A 23 -11.76 1.89 3.08
C ALA A 23 -12.79 1.01 2.40
N GLY A 24 -13.63 1.58 1.54
CA GLY A 24 -14.55 0.80 0.72
C GLY A 24 -13.83 -0.16 -0.23
N VAL A 25 -12.67 0.22 -0.76
CA VAL A 25 -11.88 -0.65 -1.65
C VAL A 25 -11.07 -1.69 -0.87
N LEU A 26 -10.50 -1.35 0.28
CA LEU A 26 -9.79 -2.29 1.16
C LEU A 26 -10.75 -3.34 1.74
N VAL A 27 -11.97 -2.94 2.12
CA VAL A 27 -13.08 -3.85 2.49
C VAL A 27 -13.58 -4.62 1.27
N GLY A 28 -13.69 -3.99 0.09
CA GLY A 28 -14.10 -4.66 -1.14
C GLY A 28 -13.11 -5.73 -1.62
N ILE A 29 -11.81 -5.51 -1.45
CA ILE A 29 -10.73 -6.46 -1.74
C ILE A 29 -10.67 -7.57 -0.67
N TRP A 30 -10.97 -7.26 0.59
CA TRP A 30 -10.97 -8.26 1.67
C TRP A 30 -12.24 -9.12 1.71
N PHE A 31 -13.41 -8.52 1.48
CA PHE A 31 -14.73 -9.15 1.62
C PHE A 31 -15.47 -9.40 0.30
N ALA A 32 -14.87 -9.10 -0.86
CA ALA A 32 -15.48 -9.28 -2.18
C ALA A 32 -16.84 -8.56 -2.35
N ALA A 33 -17.14 -7.54 -1.53
CA ALA A 33 -18.49 -6.94 -1.49
C ALA A 33 -18.78 -5.94 -2.63
N ASN A 34 -17.75 -5.42 -3.30
CA ASN A 34 -17.87 -4.54 -4.48
C ASN A 34 -17.17 -5.12 -5.71
N ILE A 35 -16.85 -6.41 -5.69
CA ILE A 35 -16.27 -7.14 -6.82
C ILE A 35 -17.28 -8.24 -7.14
N ASP A 36 -18.00 -8.08 -8.25
CA ASP A 36 -18.86 -9.13 -8.78
C ASP A 36 -18.05 -10.44 -8.89
N GLY A 37 -18.26 -11.37 -7.96
CA GLY A 37 -17.61 -12.69 -7.95
C GLY A 37 -16.43 -12.83 -6.97
N ARG A 38 -16.65 -13.65 -5.93
CA ARG A 38 -15.63 -14.10 -4.94
C ARG A 38 -14.41 -14.79 -5.58
N ALA A 39 -14.56 -15.36 -6.78
CA ALA A 39 -13.48 -15.99 -7.55
C ALA A 39 -12.54 -14.97 -8.21
N ASP A 40 -13.01 -13.76 -8.50
CA ASP A 40 -12.24 -12.74 -9.23
C ASP A 40 -11.32 -11.91 -8.33
N CYS A 41 -11.64 -11.84 -7.03
CA CYS A 41 -10.78 -11.16 -6.06
C CYS A 41 -9.48 -11.94 -5.76
N MET A 42 -9.57 -13.28 -5.59
CA MET A 42 -8.38 -14.12 -5.46
C MET A 42 -7.60 -14.25 -6.77
N ARG A 43 -8.28 -14.17 -7.92
CA ARG A 43 -7.63 -14.20 -9.25
C ARG A 43 -6.89 -12.92 -9.62
N ARG A 44 -7.22 -11.76 -9.03
CA ARG A 44 -6.67 -10.48 -9.50
C ARG A 44 -5.22 -10.20 -9.10
N PHE A 45 -4.75 -10.74 -7.98
CA PHE A 45 -3.41 -10.38 -7.47
C PHE A 45 -2.46 -11.54 -7.28
N ASP A 46 -2.92 -12.80 -7.30
CA ASP A 46 -2.09 -13.97 -6.91
C ASP A 46 -1.35 -13.73 -5.57
N LEU A 47 -2.04 -13.05 -4.65
CA LEU A 47 -1.53 -12.62 -3.35
C LEU A 47 -2.47 -13.10 -2.25
N GLN A 48 -1.88 -13.46 -1.12
CA GLN A 48 -2.66 -13.68 0.10
C GLN A 48 -3.34 -12.37 0.54
N PRO A 49 -4.53 -12.42 1.17
CA PRO A 49 -5.29 -11.21 1.51
C PRO A 49 -4.51 -10.17 2.32
N HIS A 50 -3.68 -10.61 3.28
CA HIS A 50 -2.84 -9.73 4.10
C HIS A 50 -1.65 -9.14 3.32
N ALA A 51 -1.14 -9.83 2.30
CA ALA A 51 -0.14 -9.25 1.39
C ALA A 51 -0.78 -8.18 0.48
N ALA A 52 -1.97 -8.45 -0.05
CA ALA A 52 -2.71 -7.51 -0.89
C ALA A 52 -3.10 -6.23 -0.12
N ILE A 53 -3.56 -6.36 1.13
CA ILE A 53 -3.92 -5.21 1.97
C ILE A 53 -2.70 -4.34 2.27
N CYS A 54 -1.55 -4.95 2.60
CA CYS A 54 -0.32 -4.23 2.85
C CYS A 54 0.17 -3.50 1.60
N LEU A 55 0.16 -4.18 0.45
CA LEU A 55 0.58 -3.59 -0.81
C LEU A 55 -0.29 -2.37 -1.17
N LEU A 56 -1.61 -2.48 -0.99
CA LEU A 56 -2.52 -1.38 -1.23
C LEU A 56 -2.23 -0.20 -0.30
N ILE A 57 -2.14 -0.42 1.01
CA ILE A 57 -1.79 0.62 1.99
C ILE A 57 -0.47 1.31 1.63
N MET A 58 0.57 0.53 1.28
CA MET A 58 1.86 1.10 0.89
C MET A 58 1.75 2.00 -0.34
N THR A 59 0.89 1.66 -1.30
CA THR A 59 0.71 2.45 -2.52
C THR A 59 -0.21 3.66 -2.37
N THR A 60 -1.24 3.57 -1.51
CA THR A 60 -2.26 4.62 -1.39
C THR A 60 -1.94 5.62 -0.29
N GLU A 61 -1.32 5.15 0.80
CA GLU A 61 -1.08 5.96 2.01
C GLU A 61 0.39 6.35 2.16
N THR A 62 1.24 6.02 1.17
CA THR A 62 2.70 6.25 1.16
C THR A 62 3.42 5.72 2.41
N VAL A 63 2.83 4.73 3.07
CA VAL A 63 3.38 4.08 4.25
C VAL A 63 4.42 3.03 3.83
N THR A 64 5.54 3.00 4.54
CA THR A 64 6.71 2.19 4.17
C THR A 64 7.20 1.27 5.29
N SER A 65 6.60 1.30 6.49
CA SER A 65 6.99 0.45 7.63
C SER A 65 5.85 -0.44 8.12
N GLY A 66 6.21 -1.52 8.83
CA GLY A 66 5.25 -2.41 9.47
C GLY A 66 4.38 -1.68 10.51
N ASP A 67 5.01 -0.86 11.35
CA ASP A 67 4.30 -0.06 12.35
C ASP A 67 3.35 0.96 11.73
N GLY A 68 3.77 1.61 10.63
CA GLY A 68 2.90 2.51 9.89
C GLY A 68 1.69 1.79 9.30
N ILE A 69 1.87 0.58 8.76
CA ILE A 69 0.77 -0.22 8.21
C ILE A 69 -0.18 -0.64 9.34
N ALA A 70 0.36 -1.15 10.44
CA ALA A 70 -0.43 -1.54 11.60
C ALA A 70 -1.21 -0.36 12.20
N GLN A 71 -0.61 0.84 12.23
CA GLN A 71 -1.28 2.07 12.62
C GLN A 71 -2.46 2.40 11.70
N LYS A 72 -2.29 2.29 10.37
CA LYS A 72 -3.40 2.51 9.43
C LYS A 72 -4.53 1.50 9.62
N LEU A 73 -4.19 0.22 9.81
CA LEU A 73 -5.17 -0.84 10.05
C LEU A 73 -5.94 -0.68 11.36
N SER A 74 -5.29 -0.17 12.42
CA SER A 74 -5.88 -0.05 13.76
C SER A 74 -6.57 1.29 14.05
N LEU A 75 -6.05 2.41 13.53
CA LEU A 75 -6.48 3.76 13.92
C LEU A 75 -7.30 4.49 12.86
N PHE A 76 -7.01 4.31 11.56
CA PHE A 76 -7.62 5.11 10.50
C PHE A 76 -8.60 4.29 9.66
N GLY A 77 -9.90 4.58 9.77
CA GLY A 77 -10.94 4.12 8.85
C GLY A 77 -11.43 2.68 9.02
N TYR A 78 -10.62 1.79 9.60
CA TYR A 78 -10.97 0.36 9.69
C TYR A 78 -11.51 -0.05 11.06
N ARG A 79 -10.79 0.24 12.17
CA ARG A 79 -11.09 -0.30 13.53
C ARG A 79 -11.43 -1.82 13.53
N TYR A 80 -11.08 -2.54 12.46
CA TYR A 80 -11.42 -3.94 12.24
C TYR A 80 -10.44 -4.87 12.96
N PHE A 81 -9.26 -4.35 13.27
CA PHE A 81 -8.20 -5.08 13.93
C PHE A 81 -7.83 -4.37 15.24
N SER A 82 -7.69 -5.15 16.30
CA SER A 82 -6.92 -4.73 17.46
C SER A 82 -5.48 -4.40 17.03
N ARG A 83 -4.78 -3.58 17.81
CA ARG A 83 -3.38 -3.22 17.50
C ARG A 83 -2.49 -4.46 17.32
N ARG A 84 -2.74 -5.52 18.09
CA ARG A 84 -1.99 -6.77 17.99
C ARG A 84 -2.27 -7.50 16.68
N GLU A 85 -3.54 -7.61 16.28
CA GLU A 85 -3.90 -8.22 15.00
C GLU A 85 -3.35 -7.42 13.82
N ALA A 86 -3.38 -6.08 13.91
CA ALA A 86 -2.83 -5.21 12.89
C ALA A 86 -1.31 -5.40 12.71
N LEU A 87 -0.56 -5.59 13.81
CA LEU A 87 0.88 -5.90 13.75
C LEU A 87 1.13 -7.26 13.08
N ILE A 88 0.35 -8.29 13.44
CA ILE A 88 0.46 -9.62 12.82
C ILE A 88 0.18 -9.54 11.32
N VAL A 89 -0.92 -8.87 10.92
CA VAL A 89 -1.29 -8.70 9.52
C VAL A 89 -0.22 -7.95 8.74
N ALA A 90 0.34 -6.88 9.32
CA ALA A 90 1.40 -6.11 8.69
C ALA A 90 2.68 -6.94 8.51
N GLU A 91 3.07 -7.70 9.53
CA GLU A 91 4.28 -8.52 9.52
C GLU A 91 4.19 -9.66 8.49
N GLU A 92 3.15 -10.49 8.58
CA GLU A 92 2.89 -11.58 7.61
C GLU A 92 2.76 -11.02 6.19
N GLY A 93 2.08 -9.87 6.04
CA GLY A 93 1.93 -9.17 4.76
C GLY A 93 3.25 -8.78 4.14
N LEU A 94 4.12 -8.13 4.91
CA LEU A 94 5.41 -7.68 4.44
C LEU A 94 6.35 -8.85 4.13
N TYR A 95 6.35 -9.92 4.93
CA TYR A 95 7.12 -11.12 4.63
C TYR A 95 6.66 -11.80 3.34
N SER A 96 5.35 -12.03 3.19
CA SER A 96 4.76 -12.62 1.98
C SER A 96 5.07 -11.78 0.73
N LEU A 97 4.95 -10.45 0.81
CA LEU A 97 5.31 -9.56 -0.29
C LEU A 97 6.81 -9.59 -0.63
N LYS A 98 7.69 -9.69 0.38
CA LYS A 98 9.14 -9.75 0.20
C LYS A 98 9.54 -11.06 -0.47
N GLU A 99 9.04 -12.19 0.01
CA GLU A 99 9.34 -13.53 -0.52
C GLU A 99 8.92 -13.66 -1.99
N ASN A 100 7.78 -13.07 -2.34
CA ASN A 100 7.28 -13.08 -3.71
C ASN A 100 7.84 -11.93 -4.58
N GLY A 101 8.77 -11.13 -4.06
CA GLY A 101 9.49 -10.10 -4.81
C GLY A 101 8.68 -8.86 -5.17
N TYR A 102 7.58 -8.58 -4.46
CA TYR A 102 6.78 -7.36 -4.64
C TYR A 102 7.39 -6.16 -3.91
N ILE A 103 8.08 -6.40 -2.79
CA ILE A 103 8.84 -5.39 -2.04
C ILE A 103 10.27 -5.84 -1.80
N ARG A 104 11.13 -4.90 -1.41
CA ARG A 104 12.52 -5.16 -1.06
C ARG A 104 13.00 -4.21 0.02
N LEU A 105 14.08 -4.59 0.68
CA LEU A 105 14.81 -3.73 1.61
C LEU A 105 16.00 -3.07 0.90
N ASP A 106 16.34 -1.85 1.31
CA ASP A 106 17.64 -1.26 1.01
C ASP A 106 18.75 -1.85 1.92
N ALA A 107 19.99 -1.39 1.77
CA ALA A 107 21.12 -1.89 2.56
C ALA A 107 20.99 -1.60 4.06
N ARG A 108 20.22 -0.57 4.44
CA ARG A 108 20.00 -0.21 5.85
C ARG A 108 18.87 -1.07 6.44
N GLY A 109 17.74 -1.18 5.76
CA GLY A 109 16.63 -2.03 6.16
C GLY A 109 17.02 -3.51 6.28
N LYS A 110 17.95 -3.99 5.44
CA LYS A 110 18.53 -5.34 5.60
C LYS A 110 19.33 -5.52 6.89
N ARG A 111 20.00 -4.46 7.38
CA ARG A 111 20.73 -4.49 8.65
C ARG A 111 19.76 -4.41 9.82
N GLU A 112 18.83 -3.47 9.77
CA GLU A 112 17.78 -3.30 10.78
C GLU A 112 16.94 -4.58 10.94
N LEU A 113 16.59 -5.26 9.84
CA LEU A 113 15.88 -6.53 9.92
C LEU A 113 16.70 -7.63 10.62
N LYS A 114 18.02 -7.67 10.39
CA LYS A 114 18.91 -8.63 11.08
C LYS A 114 19.10 -8.30 12.56
N GLU A 115 19.15 -7.01 12.88
CA GLU A 115 19.33 -6.51 14.25
C GLU A 115 18.04 -6.66 15.07
N ASN A 116 16.88 -6.55 14.43
CA ASN A 116 15.55 -6.66 15.04
C ASN A 116 14.92 -8.06 14.92
N ASP A 117 15.64 -9.07 14.40
CA ASP A 117 15.13 -10.46 14.26
C ASP A 117 14.95 -11.18 15.61
N HIS A 118 15.05 -10.43 16.71
CA HIS A 118 15.03 -10.91 18.08
C HIS A 118 14.00 -10.11 18.88
N HIS A 119 12.83 -10.70 19.04
CA HIS A 119 11.82 -10.42 20.07
C HIS A 119 10.67 -9.47 19.71
N THR A 120 9.47 -9.99 19.94
CA THR A 120 8.16 -9.32 20.01
C THR A 120 7.63 -8.79 18.68
N TRP A 121 6.68 -9.53 18.11
CA TRP A 121 5.78 -9.16 17.00
C TRP A 121 5.79 -7.67 16.60
N GLY A 122 6.07 -7.41 15.32
CA GLY A 122 6.19 -6.07 14.75
C GLY A 122 7.56 -5.83 14.13
N LEU A 123 7.58 -5.63 12.80
CA LEU A 123 8.76 -5.22 12.04
C LEU A 123 9.23 -3.79 12.36
N GLY A 124 8.58 -3.12 13.31
CA GLY A 124 8.88 -1.76 13.72
C GLY A 124 8.88 -0.78 12.56
N ASP A 125 9.86 0.10 12.59
CA ASP A 125 10.10 1.15 11.60
C ASP A 125 11.03 0.72 10.45
N ILE A 126 11.20 -0.58 10.22
CA ILE A 126 11.96 -1.05 9.06
C ILE A 126 11.27 -0.57 7.77
N GLN A 127 12.04 0.13 6.94
CA GLN A 127 11.53 0.75 5.72
C GLN A 127 11.60 -0.19 4.51
N TRP A 128 10.47 -0.36 3.83
CA TRP A 128 10.29 -1.22 2.68
C TRP A 128 10.10 -0.43 1.39
N LEU A 129 10.82 -0.85 0.35
CA LEU A 129 10.73 -0.29 -0.99
C LEU A 129 9.85 -1.15 -1.88
N LEU A 130 8.91 -0.52 -2.58
CA LEU A 130 8.14 -1.16 -3.64
C LEU A 130 9.05 -1.52 -4.82
N THR A 131 8.76 -2.66 -5.43
CA THR A 131 9.33 -3.04 -6.73
C THR A 131 8.38 -2.68 -7.86
N ALA A 132 8.88 -2.68 -9.09
CA ALA A 132 8.02 -2.53 -10.27
C ALA A 132 6.97 -3.65 -10.36
N LYS A 133 7.28 -4.87 -9.89
CA LYS A 133 6.32 -5.97 -9.80
C LYS A 133 5.18 -5.62 -8.84
N GLY A 134 5.50 -5.13 -7.64
CA GLY A 134 4.54 -4.63 -6.66
C GLY A 134 3.63 -3.55 -7.23
N ALA A 135 4.21 -2.49 -7.77
CA ALA A 135 3.45 -1.38 -8.33
C ALA A 135 2.51 -1.80 -9.47
N LYS A 136 3.01 -2.60 -10.44
CA LYS A 136 2.20 -3.10 -11.56
C LYS A 136 1.04 -4.00 -11.12
N THR A 137 1.21 -4.73 -10.03
CA THR A 137 0.21 -5.68 -9.52
C THR A 137 -1.04 -4.94 -9.02
N ILE A 138 -0.86 -3.80 -8.36
CA ILE A 138 -1.96 -3.05 -7.74
C ILE A 138 -2.42 -1.84 -8.56
N VAL A 139 -1.73 -1.48 -9.64
CA VAL A 139 -1.98 -0.23 -10.39
C VAL A 139 -3.43 -0.09 -10.88
N ALA A 140 -4.04 -1.18 -11.35
CA ALA A 140 -5.41 -1.13 -11.84
C ALA A 140 -6.38 -0.75 -10.71
N SER A 141 -6.18 -1.30 -9.51
CA SER A 141 -6.97 -0.95 -8.33
C SER A 141 -6.64 0.44 -7.81
N TYR A 142 -5.38 0.85 -7.83
CA TYR A 142 -4.98 2.22 -7.49
C TYR A 142 -5.68 3.24 -8.40
N CYS A 143 -5.64 3.04 -9.72
CA CYS A 143 -6.31 3.90 -10.69
C CYS A 143 -7.83 3.92 -10.46
N ALA A 144 -8.46 2.76 -10.22
CA ALA A 144 -9.89 2.69 -9.91
C ALA A 144 -10.24 3.48 -8.62
N CYS A 145 -9.42 3.39 -7.57
CA CYS A 145 -9.60 4.18 -6.34
C CYS A 145 -9.48 5.70 -6.58
N LYS A 146 -8.74 6.09 -7.61
CA LYS A 146 -8.51 7.50 -7.97
C LYS A 146 -9.47 8.02 -9.04
N GLY A 147 -10.38 7.18 -9.54
CA GLY A 147 -11.24 7.54 -10.67
C GLY A 147 -10.48 7.72 -11.99
N LEU A 148 -9.29 7.09 -12.11
CA LEU A 148 -8.44 7.14 -13.30
C LEU A 148 -8.72 5.97 -14.23
N ASP A 149 -8.71 6.24 -15.54
CA ASP A 149 -8.84 5.21 -16.55
C ASP A 149 -7.54 4.40 -16.76
N SER A 150 -7.61 3.37 -17.63
CA SER A 150 -6.47 2.50 -17.92
C SER A 150 -5.29 3.20 -18.59
N SER A 151 -5.50 4.33 -19.28
CA SER A 151 -4.41 5.06 -19.94
C SER A 151 -3.41 5.67 -18.94
N HIS A 152 -3.85 5.90 -17.70
CA HIS A 152 -3.03 6.46 -16.63
C HIS A 152 -2.15 5.43 -15.90
N GLN A 153 -2.34 4.12 -16.13
CA GLN A 153 -1.64 3.08 -15.37
C GLN A 153 -0.12 3.15 -15.49
N ALA A 154 0.41 3.42 -16.70
CA ALA A 154 1.86 3.50 -16.90
C ALA A 154 2.49 4.64 -16.09
N GLN A 155 1.79 5.78 -15.98
CA GLN A 155 2.24 6.93 -15.20
C GLN A 155 2.05 6.68 -13.69
N ALA A 156 0.91 6.11 -13.30
CA ALA A 156 0.63 5.73 -11.92
C ALA A 156 1.69 4.78 -11.34
N VAL A 157 2.19 3.81 -12.12
CA VAL A 157 3.30 2.94 -11.67
C VAL A 157 4.55 3.76 -11.34
N LYS A 158 4.90 4.75 -12.16
CA LYS A 158 6.07 5.61 -11.92
C LYS A 158 5.89 6.43 -10.66
N ASP A 159 4.70 6.99 -10.47
CA ASP A 159 4.42 7.88 -9.35
C ASP A 159 4.32 7.13 -8.03
N ILE A 160 3.74 5.93 -8.02
CA ILE A 160 3.76 5.01 -6.88
C ILE A 160 5.21 4.72 -6.45
N LEU A 161 6.08 4.37 -7.40
CA LEU A 161 7.48 4.05 -7.10
C LEU A 161 8.26 5.28 -6.62
N ALA A 162 8.02 6.45 -7.23
CA ALA A 162 8.64 7.70 -6.85
C ALA A 162 8.20 8.13 -5.44
N ALA A 163 6.91 8.07 -5.15
CA ALA A 163 6.33 8.40 -3.85
C ALA A 163 6.87 7.49 -2.75
N ASN A 164 6.90 6.17 -2.98
CA ASN A 164 7.45 5.22 -2.03
C ASN A 164 8.95 5.46 -1.77
N LYS A 165 9.75 5.70 -2.82
CA LYS A 165 11.18 6.01 -2.67
C LYS A 165 11.39 7.31 -1.88
N LYS A 166 10.57 8.33 -2.16
CA LYS A 166 10.60 9.61 -1.43
C LYS A 166 10.23 9.42 0.04
N ALA A 167 9.15 8.70 0.34
CA ALA A 167 8.72 8.43 1.71
C ALA A 167 9.82 7.73 2.53
N VAL A 168 10.49 6.72 1.96
CA VAL A 168 11.65 6.09 2.61
C VAL A 168 12.78 7.10 2.83
N ALA A 169 13.14 7.89 1.82
CA ALA A 169 14.22 8.87 1.94
C ALA A 169 13.93 9.93 3.02
N ASP A 170 12.72 10.48 3.03
CA ASP A 170 12.28 11.48 4.00
C ASP A 170 12.32 10.93 5.43
N PHE A 171 11.89 9.67 5.63
CA PHE A 171 11.99 9.00 6.92
C PHE A 171 13.45 8.84 7.38
N ARG A 172 14.35 8.43 6.46
CA ARG A 172 15.77 8.27 6.78
C ARG A 172 16.46 9.59 7.12
N MET A 173 16.03 10.70 6.51
CA MET A 173 16.55 12.03 6.84
C MET A 173 16.15 12.43 8.25
N LYS A 174 14.87 12.28 8.61
CA LYS A 174 14.37 12.58 9.96
C LYS A 174 15.11 11.81 11.06
N GLN A 175 15.41 10.53 10.83
CA GLN A 175 16.17 9.71 11.78
C GLN A 175 17.63 10.14 11.98
N LYS A 176 18.22 10.93 11.07
CA LYS A 176 19.58 11.47 11.27
C LYS A 176 19.60 12.76 12.08
N GLU A 177 18.46 13.45 12.11
CA GLU A 177 18.29 14.73 12.81
C GLU A 177 17.83 14.55 14.26
N SER A 178 17.39 13.35 14.62
CA SER A 178 16.98 12.94 15.98
C SER A 178 18.13 12.25 16.71
#